data_AF-A0A1M6TSX3-F1
#
_entry.id   AF-A0A1M6TSX3-F1
#
_cell.length_a   1.000
_cell.length_b   1.000
_cell.length_c   1.000
_cell.angle_alpha   90.00
_cell.angle_beta   90.00
_cell.angle_gamma   90.00
#
_symmetry.space_group_name_H-M   'P 1'
#
loop_
_entity.id
_entity.type
_entity.pdbx_description
1 polymer ?
#
loop_
_entity_poly.entity_id
_entity_poly.type
_entity_poly.pdbx_seq_one_letter_code
_entity_poly.pdbx_strand_id
1 'polypeptide(L)'
;MDVLLQIKVILLYGVILLSIYTIFLIIIGPLKFLGKIGVRILFGGICLFALNYILNMLHINFDIGVNLLTSLVTGYLGVFGVLAISLIKYFL
;
A
#
# COMPACT_ATOMS: atom_id res chain seq x y z
N MET A 1 10.88 24.79 -46.83
CA MET A 1 11.03 24.61 -45.37
C MET A 1 12.43 24.11 -45.12
N ASP A 2 13.26 24.87 -44.40
CA ASP A 2 14.63 24.46 -44.11
C ASP A 2 14.62 23.17 -43.28
N VAL A 3 15.42 22.19 -43.68
CA VAL A 3 15.60 20.90 -42.99
C VAL A 3 15.94 21.12 -41.50
N LEU A 4 16.71 22.18 -41.23
CA LEU A 4 17.11 22.62 -39.90
C LEU A 4 15.92 23.06 -39.03
N LEU A 5 14.88 23.65 -39.64
CA LEU A 5 13.66 24.06 -38.96
C LEU A 5 12.78 22.85 -38.61
N GLN A 6 12.71 21.84 -39.49
CA GLN A 6 11.98 20.59 -39.21
C GLN A 6 12.60 19.82 -38.03
N ILE A 7 13.94 19.72 -37.99
CA ILE A 7 14.65 19.03 -36.90
C ILE A 7 14.37 19.73 -35.56
N LYS A 8 14.42 21.07 -35.52
CA LYS A 8 14.11 21.84 -34.31
C LYS A 8 12.68 21.61 -33.82
N VAL A 9 11.70 21.56 -34.73
CA VAL A 9 10.30 21.32 -34.38
C VAL A 9 10.10 19.92 -33.80
N ILE A 10 10.69 18.89 -34.41
CA ILE A 10 10.61 17.50 -33.89
C ILE A 10 11.22 17.41 -32.50
N LEU A 11 12.36 18.05 -32.28
CA LEU A 11 13.06 18.04 -30.98
C LEU A 11 12.23 18.77 -29.92
N LEU A 12 11.62 19.89 -30.26
CA LEU A 12 10.72 20.63 -29.38
C LEU A 12 9.49 19.79 -28.98
N TYR A 13 8.84 19.14 -29.94
CA TYR A 13 7.72 18.24 -29.66
C TYR A 13 8.13 17.06 -28.78
N GLY A 14 9.31 16.47 -29.03
CA GLY A 14 9.86 15.39 -28.20
C GLY A 14 10.08 15.82 -26.74
N VAL A 15 10.64 17.01 -26.53
CA VAL A 15 10.87 17.57 -25.19
C VAL A 15 9.55 17.85 -24.46
N ILE A 16 8.56 18.40 -25.15
CA ILE A 16 7.23 18.66 -24.58
C ILE A 16 6.57 17.34 -24.17
N LEU A 17 6.60 16.34 -25.04
CA LEU A 17 5.97 15.05 -24.78
C LEU A 17 6.65 14.33 -23.60
N LEU A 18 7.98 14.35 -23.55
CA LEU A 18 8.76 13.79 -22.45
C LEU A 18 8.46 14.50 -21.12
N SER A 19 8.32 15.82 -21.14
CA SER A 19 8.00 16.61 -19.95
C SER A 19 6.63 16.26 -19.39
N ILE A 20 5.61 16.16 -20.26
CA ILE A 20 4.26 15.74 -19.87
C ILE A 20 4.28 14.33 -19.26
N TYR A 21 4.96 13.38 -19.91
CA TYR A 21 5.08 12.02 -19.40
C TYR A 21 5.71 11.97 -18.01
N THR A 22 6.77 12.75 -17.80
CA THR A 22 7.49 12.80 -16.51
C THR A 22 6.60 13.35 -15.40
N ILE A 23 5.82 14.40 -15.66
CA ILE A 23 4.86 14.96 -14.69
C ILE A 23 3.81 13.91 -14.32
N PHE A 24 3.24 13.20 -15.29
CA PHE A 24 2.28 12.12 -15.03
C PHE A 24 2.88 11.00 -14.19
N LEU A 25 4.12 10.61 -14.46
CA LEU A 25 4.79 9.54 -13.72
C LEU A 25 5.03 9.93 -12.25
N ILE A 26 5.43 11.19 -12.01
CA ILE A 26 5.62 11.74 -10.66
C ILE A 26 4.33 11.77 -9.86
N ILE A 27 3.18 12.00 -10.50
CA ILE A 27 1.87 12.02 -9.82
C ILE A 27 1.36 10.59 -9.56
N ILE A 28 1.48 9.71 -10.55
CA ILE A 28 0.92 8.34 -10.48
C ILE A 28 1.73 7.45 -9.52
N GLY A 29 3.05 7.63 -9.46
CA GLY A 29 3.94 6.86 -8.58
C GLY A 29 3.50 6.84 -7.11
N PRO A 30 3.45 7.99 -6.42
CA PRO A 30 3.04 8.06 -5.03
C PRO A 30 1.59 7.63 -4.82
N LEU A 31 0.68 7.95 -5.76
CA LEU A 31 -0.71 7.53 -5.64
C LEU A 31 -0.87 5.99 -5.65
N LYS A 32 -0.10 5.30 -6.50
CA LYS A 32 -0.04 3.82 -6.50
C LYS A 32 0.54 3.27 -5.19
N PHE A 33 1.48 3.98 -4.58
CA PHE A 33 2.07 3.58 -3.31
C PHE A 33 1.07 3.71 -2.16
N LEU A 34 0.35 4.84 -2.07
CA LEU A 34 -0.72 5.02 -1.08
C LEU A 34 -1.81 3.96 -1.23
N GLY A 35 -2.25 3.69 -2.47
CA GLY A 35 -3.24 2.64 -2.73
C GLY A 35 -2.79 1.26 -2.25
N LYS A 36 -1.52 0.88 -2.51
CA LYS A 36 -0.95 -0.38 -2.02
C LYS A 36 -0.93 -0.48 -0.50
N ILE A 37 -0.56 0.60 0.20
CA ILE A 37 -0.57 0.64 1.66
C ILE A 37 -2.00 0.52 2.20
N GLY A 38 -2.94 1.26 1.62
CA GLY A 38 -4.35 1.20 2.00
C GLY A 38 -4.93 -0.21 1.90
N VAL A 39 -4.66 -0.90 0.78
CA VAL A 39 -5.10 -2.30 0.60
C VAL A 39 -4.49 -3.23 1.64
N ARG A 40 -3.20 -3.06 1.97
CA ARG A 40 -2.54 -3.88 3.01
C ARG A 40 -3.15 -3.65 4.39
N ILE A 41 -3.38 -2.40 4.78
CA ILE A 41 -4.03 -2.06 6.06
C ILE A 41 -5.44 -2.68 6.11
N LEU A 42 -6.22 -2.54 5.04
CA LEU A 42 -7.55 -3.13 4.96
C LEU A 42 -7.51 -4.66 5.12
N PHE A 43 -6.63 -5.34 4.37
CA PHE A 43 -6.48 -6.79 4.47
C PHE A 43 -6.02 -7.24 5.86
N GLY A 44 -5.03 -6.55 6.44
CA GLY A 44 -4.53 -6.86 7.77
C GLY A 44 -5.58 -6.64 8.86
N GLY A 45 -6.38 -5.58 8.74
CA GLY A 45 -7.50 -5.29 9.63
C GLY A 45 -8.61 -6.34 9.52
N ILE A 46 -8.99 -6.73 8.30
CA ILE A 46 -9.96 -7.82 8.06
C ILE A 46 -9.46 -9.14 8.66
N CYS A 47 -8.17 -9.44 8.50
CA CYS A 47 -7.58 -10.67 9.03
C CYS A 47 -7.60 -10.70 10.56
N LEU A 48 -7.23 -9.60 11.22
CA LEU A 48 -7.33 -9.46 12.68
C LEU A 48 -8.78 -9.52 13.17
N PHE A 49 -9.69 -8.90 12.44
CA PHE A 49 -11.11 -8.93 12.78
C PHE A 49 -11.69 -10.35 12.69
N ALA A 50 -11.38 -11.07 11.60
CA ALA A 50 -11.76 -12.46 11.44
C ALA A 50 -11.16 -13.35 12.54
N LEU A 51 -9.91 -13.11 12.92
CA LEU A 51 -9.27 -13.84 14.01
C LEU A 51 -10.00 -13.61 15.34
N ASN A 52 -10.25 -12.36 15.73
CA ASN A 52 -11.00 -12.05 16.95
C ASN A 52 -12.40 -12.67 16.94
N TYR A 53 -13.08 -12.67 15.79
CA TYR A 53 -14.38 -13.32 15.66
C TYR A 53 -14.30 -14.83 15.93
N ILE A 54 -13.30 -15.51 15.37
CA ILE A 54 -13.06 -16.94 15.60
C ILE A 54 -12.73 -17.22 17.07
N LEU A 55 -11.87 -16.40 17.68
CA LEU A 55 -11.47 -16.55 19.09
C LEU A 55 -12.66 -16.37 20.04
N ASN A 56 -13.51 -15.39 19.76
CA ASN A 56 -14.74 -15.17 20.51
C ASN A 56 -15.72 -16.36 20.36
N MET A 57 -15.85 -16.92 19.14
CA MET A 57 -16.65 -18.13 18.92
C MET A 57 -16.12 -19.35 19.68
N LEU A 58 -14.80 -19.45 19.88
CA LEU A 58 -14.16 -20.51 20.67
C LEU A 58 -14.18 -20.22 22.18
N HIS A 59 -14.81 -19.13 22.63
CA HIS A 59 -14.81 -18.65 24.01
C HIS A 59 -13.41 -18.44 24.61
N ILE A 60 -12.45 -18.09 23.75
CA ILE A 60 -11.11 -17.70 24.16
C ILE A 60 -11.16 -16.20 24.44
N ASN A 61 -10.95 -15.80 25.71
CA ASN A 61 -10.88 -14.40 26.13
C ASN A 61 -9.56 -13.73 25.67
N PHE A 62 -9.33 -13.69 24.36
CA PHE A 62 -8.13 -13.13 23.76
C PHE A 62 -8.50 -12.17 22.64
N ASP A 63 -8.64 -10.90 23.00
CA ASP A 63 -8.99 -9.83 22.06
C ASP A 63 -7.75 -9.08 21.60
N ILE A 64 -7.46 -9.12 20.31
CA ILE A 64 -6.39 -8.33 19.70
C ILE A 64 -6.98 -6.98 19.26
N GLY A 65 -6.37 -5.86 19.66
CA GLY A 65 -6.83 -4.55 19.23
C GLY A 65 -6.69 -4.37 17.71
N VAL A 66 -7.80 -4.14 17.00
CA VAL A 66 -7.80 -3.80 15.57
C VAL A 66 -7.62 -2.30 15.44
N ASN A 67 -6.40 -1.86 15.17
CA ASN A 67 -6.06 -0.45 14.95
C ASN A 67 -5.19 -0.31 13.69
N LEU A 68 -4.94 0.92 13.23
CA LEU A 68 -4.15 1.19 12.03
C LEU A 68 -2.76 0.53 12.09
N LEU A 69 -2.10 0.60 13.25
CA LEU A 69 -0.77 0.01 13.47
C LEU A 69 -0.79 -1.51 13.39
N THR A 70 -1.69 -2.17 14.13
CA THR A 70 -1.78 -3.64 14.14
C THR A 70 -2.19 -4.17 12.77
N SER A 71 -3.12 -3.49 12.10
CA SER A 71 -3.58 -3.81 10.75
C SER A 71 -2.49 -3.60 9.69
N LEU A 72 -1.62 -2.60 9.86
CA LEU A 72 -0.48 -2.39 8.97
C LEU A 72 0.57 -3.49 9.16
N VAL A 73 0.88 -3.86 10.41
CA VAL A 73 1.85 -4.91 10.73
C VAL A 73 1.36 -6.27 10.23
N THR A 74 0.10 -6.63 10.47
CA THR A 74 -0.49 -7.86 9.93
C THR A 74 -0.64 -7.82 8.41
N GLY A 75 -1.01 -6.68 7.84
CA GLY A 75 -1.13 -6.49 6.40
C GLY A 75 0.22 -6.56 5.67
N TYR A 76 1.31 -6.18 6.33
CA TYR A 76 2.66 -6.20 5.76
C TYR A 76 3.35 -7.56 5.94
N LEU A 77 3.27 -8.16 7.13
CA LEU A 77 3.92 -9.45 7.44
C LEU A 77 3.02 -10.66 7.15
N GLY A 78 1.73 -10.45 6.89
CA GLY A 78 0.75 -11.52 6.69
C GLY A 78 0.55 -12.36 7.94
N VAL A 79 0.52 -13.69 7.77
CA VAL A 79 0.32 -14.66 8.86
C VAL A 79 1.37 -14.50 9.96
N PHE A 80 2.63 -14.22 9.61
CA PHE A 80 3.68 -13.98 10.60
C PHE A 80 3.42 -12.74 11.45
N GLY A 81 2.80 -11.70 10.88
CA GLY A 81 2.42 -10.50 11.63
C GLY A 81 1.31 -10.78 12.64
N VAL A 82 0.34 -11.61 12.24
CA VAL A 82 -0.76 -12.04 13.12
C VAL A 82 -0.21 -12.84 14.31
N LEU A 83 0.68 -13.80 14.04
CA LEU A 83 1.35 -14.58 15.09
C LEU A 83 2.18 -13.71 16.02
N ALA A 84 2.95 -12.77 15.47
CA ALA A 84 3.79 -11.87 16.26
C ALA A 84 2.95 -11.00 17.21
N ILE A 85 1.85 -10.41 16.72
CA ILE A 85 0.97 -9.59 17.56
C ILE A 85 0.27 -10.45 18.63
N SER A 86 -0.15 -11.66 18.27
CA SER A 86 -0.72 -12.61 19.23
C SER A 86 0.29 -12.99 20.32
N LEU A 87 1.53 -13.31 19.94
CA LEU A 87 2.62 -13.58 20.90
C LEU A 87 2.89 -12.39 21.81
N ILE A 88 3.02 -11.18 21.26
CA ILE A 88 3.25 -9.96 22.04
C ILE A 88 2.12 -9.75 23.06
N LYS A 89 0.87 -9.92 22.64
CA LYS A 89 -0.31 -9.78 23.51
C LYS A 89 -0.41 -10.91 24.55
N TYR A 90 0.16 -12.07 24.30
CA TYR A 90 0.21 -13.18 25.26
C TYR A 90 1.29 -12.97 26.33
N PHE A 91 2.43 -12.39 25.96
CA PHE A 91 3.57 -12.16 26.87
C PHE A 91 3.47 -10.87 27.69
N LEU A 92 2.67 -9.89 27.25
CA LEU A 92 2.51 -8.57 27.86
C LEU A 92 1.14 -8.42 28.52
#